data_AF-A2YQ48-F1
#
_entry.id   AF-A2YQ48-F1
#
_cell.length_a   1.000
_cell.length_b   1.000
_cell.length_c   1.000
_cell.angle_alpha   90.00
_cell.angle_beta   90.00
_cell.angle_gamma   90.00
#
_symmetry.space_group_name_H-M   'P 1'
#
loop_
_entity.id
_entity.type
_entity.pdbx_description
1 polymer ?
#
loop_
_entity_poly.entity_id
_entity_poly.type
_entity_poly.pdbx_seq_one_letter_code
_entity_poly.pdbx_strand_id
1 'polypeptide(L)'
;MKNNRAGLVQSQDHFQMLLFSSRHDGWVLATRGDKYMYATNPFTGEMFEFPEATFPVDNQFDGICLSAAPTSPDCIAFSVEKDRNPTGRNRSVYVTLWRAGDEQWTMQRIDDHTPFRTAYCNPVFYDGEFYCLGTRGGLAVFNPNNTTWRVLDKPEAPVLVDGNNFGDDPIPGDMYCHLLEFMGFQAAQRWGDQRVQAQQV
;
A
#
# COMPACT_ATOMS: atom_id res chain seq x y z
N MET A 1 37.92 0.13 29.66
CA MET A 1 37.09 -0.49 28.60
C MET A 1 35.65 -0.46 29.04
N LYS A 2 34.82 0.42 28.46
CA LYS A 2 33.38 0.51 28.76
C LYS A 2 32.61 -0.05 27.57
N ASN A 3 31.91 -1.15 27.78
CA ASN A 3 30.97 -1.76 26.84
C ASN A 3 29.76 -0.83 26.67
N ASN A 4 29.67 -0.10 25.56
CA ASN A 4 28.42 0.53 25.13
C ASN A 4 27.61 -0.50 24.33
N ARG A 5 26.78 -1.29 25.01
CA ARG A 5 25.61 -1.89 24.37
C ARG A 5 24.59 -0.77 24.24
N ALA A 6 24.44 -0.22 23.04
CA ALA A 6 23.31 0.64 22.71
C ALA A 6 22.04 -0.22 22.84
N GLY A 7 21.38 -0.13 23.99
CA GLY A 7 20.06 -0.70 24.19
C GLY A 7 19.06 0.04 23.30
N LEU A 8 18.15 -0.70 22.68
CA LEU A 8 16.99 -0.14 22.00
C LEU A 8 16.25 0.79 22.97
N VAL A 9 16.24 2.09 22.68
CA VAL A 9 15.48 3.06 23.46
C VAL A 9 14.02 2.95 23.06
N GLN A 10 13.16 2.72 24.04
CA GLN A 10 11.71 2.64 23.83
C GLN A 10 11.20 4.04 23.46
N SER A 11 10.76 4.21 22.21
CA SER A 11 10.15 5.47 21.75
C SER A 11 8.75 5.62 22.38
N GLN A 12 8.43 6.83 22.86
CA GLN A 12 7.08 7.20 23.31
C GLN A 12 6.16 7.58 22.14
N ASP A 13 6.71 7.66 20.92
CA ASP A 13 5.96 7.95 19.71
C ASP A 13 5.15 6.71 19.31
N HIS A 14 3.86 6.86 19.06
CA HIS A 14 3.01 5.77 18.56
C HIS A 14 3.50 5.40 17.15
N PHE A 15 4.10 4.22 17.00
CA PHE A 15 4.38 3.65 15.69
C PHE A 15 3.07 3.11 15.13
N GLN A 16 2.59 3.68 14.03
CA GLN A 16 1.47 3.13 13.30
C GLN A 16 1.94 2.65 11.93
N MET A 17 1.75 1.36 11.69
CA MET A 17 1.97 0.68 10.42
C MET A 17 3.44 0.36 10.07
N LEU A 18 3.71 -0.95 9.93
CA LEU A 18 4.94 -1.53 9.41
C LEU A 18 4.61 -2.18 8.08
N LEU A 19 5.32 -1.81 7.02
CA LEU A 19 5.06 -2.33 5.68
C LEU A 19 6.31 -2.97 5.11
N PHE A 20 6.17 -4.22 4.69
CA PHE A 20 7.25 -5.00 4.10
C PHE A 20 7.17 -4.88 2.58
N SER A 21 8.10 -4.16 1.96
CA SER A 21 8.23 -4.20 0.50
C SER A 21 9.20 -5.33 0.12
N SER A 22 8.66 -6.48 -0.27
CA SER A 22 9.46 -7.64 -0.69
C SER A 22 10.21 -7.43 -2.01
N ARG A 23 9.79 -6.45 -2.83
CA ARG A 23 10.33 -6.20 -4.17
C ARG A 23 11.66 -5.45 -4.17
N HIS A 24 11.99 -4.73 -3.08
CA HIS A 24 13.13 -3.83 -3.01
C HIS A 24 14.07 -4.27 -1.90
N ASP A 25 14.78 -5.38 -2.07
CA ASP A 25 15.88 -5.79 -1.18
C ASP A 25 15.55 -5.86 0.33
N GLY A 26 14.28 -5.97 0.70
CA GLY A 26 13.82 -6.08 2.09
C GLY A 26 13.61 -4.76 2.85
N TRP A 27 13.41 -3.62 2.16
CA TRP A 27 13.06 -2.36 2.83
C TRP A 27 11.71 -2.42 3.56
N VAL A 28 11.70 -1.89 4.78
CA VAL A 28 10.53 -1.73 5.64
C VAL A 28 10.21 -0.25 5.78
N LEU A 29 8.98 0.15 5.48
CA LEU A 29 8.51 1.52 5.72
C LEU A 29 7.87 1.60 7.11
N ALA A 30 8.21 2.65 7.85
CA ALA A 30 7.66 2.96 9.15
C ALA A 30 7.29 4.44 9.25
N THR A 31 6.19 4.71 9.94
CA THR A 31 5.83 6.08 10.35
C THR A 31 6.38 6.36 11.75
N ARG A 32 6.65 7.63 12.02
CA ARG A 32 7.00 8.14 13.35
C ARG A 32 6.10 9.34 13.64
N GLY A 33 5.15 9.14 14.55
CA GLY A 33 4.13 10.14 14.83
C GLY A 33 3.24 10.36 13.61
N ASP A 34 2.83 11.61 13.42
CA ASP A 34 1.81 12.03 12.46
C ASP A 34 2.38 12.67 11.19
N LYS A 35 3.70 12.73 11.02
CA LYS A 35 4.31 13.55 9.96
C LYS A 35 5.57 12.97 9.35
N TYR A 36 6.23 12.08 10.08
CA TYR A 36 7.54 11.57 9.67
C TYR A 36 7.42 10.13 9.22
N MET A 37 8.15 9.81 8.15
CA MET A 37 8.31 8.45 7.66
C MET A 37 9.78 8.19 7.38
N TYR A 38 10.15 6.93 7.54
CA TYR A 38 11.45 6.44 7.16
C TYR A 38 11.32 5.03 6.62
N ALA A 39 12.22 4.68 5.71
CA ALA A 39 12.45 3.33 5.29
C ALA A 39 13.71 2.80 5.96
N THR A 40 13.71 1.55 6.37
CA THR A 40 14.90 0.87 6.89
C THR A 40 15.04 -0.50 6.28
N ASN A 41 16.28 -0.89 5.96
CA ASN A 41 16.60 -2.25 5.58
C ASN A 41 17.13 -2.98 6.82
N PRO A 42 16.37 -3.92 7.42
CA PRO A 42 16.78 -4.60 8.64
C PRO A 42 17.96 -5.55 8.45
N PHE A 43 18.28 -5.94 7.21
CA PHE A 43 19.39 -6.83 6.90
C PHE A 43 20.71 -6.07 6.73
N THR A 44 20.68 -4.89 6.11
CA THR A 44 21.87 -4.06 5.89
C THR A 44 22.07 -2.99 6.98
N GLY A 45 21.01 -2.65 7.72
CA GLY A 45 21.00 -1.56 8.69
C GLY A 45 20.88 -0.18 8.05
N GLU A 46 20.69 -0.10 6.74
CA GLU A 46 20.49 1.17 6.04
C GLU A 46 19.16 1.81 6.41
N MET A 47 19.12 3.14 6.36
CA MET A 47 17.95 3.94 6.68
C MET A 47 17.85 5.10 5.70
N PHE A 48 16.62 5.41 5.31
CA PHE A 48 16.29 6.54 4.46
C PHE A 48 15.15 7.32 5.10
N GLU A 49 15.38 8.59 5.40
CA GLU A 49 14.37 9.48 5.98
C GLU A 49 13.70 10.27 4.86
N PHE A 50 12.38 10.25 4.83
CA PHE A 50 11.62 11.08 3.89
C PHE A 50 11.46 12.50 4.44
N PRO A 51 11.21 13.51 3.58
CA PRO A 51 10.76 14.81 4.04
C PRO A 51 9.48 14.72 4.86
N GLU A 52 9.20 15.75 5.65
CA GLU A 52 7.95 15.87 6.40
C GLU A 52 6.75 15.74 5.46
N ALA A 53 5.88 14.75 5.72
CA ALA A 53 4.69 14.51 4.94
C ALA A 53 3.53 15.31 5.53
N THR A 54 2.84 16.06 4.67
CA THR A 54 1.54 16.64 5.00
C THR A 54 0.47 15.71 4.44
N PHE A 55 0.07 14.71 5.22
CA PHE A 55 -1.05 13.86 4.86
C PHE A 55 -2.39 14.53 5.21
N PRO A 56 -3.52 14.02 4.72
CA PRO A 56 -4.83 14.47 5.18
C PRO A 56 -4.97 14.27 6.70
N VAL A 57 -5.91 15.01 7.29
CA VAL A 57 -6.12 15.04 8.75
C VAL A 57 -6.17 13.61 9.31
N ASP A 58 -5.38 13.35 10.35
CA ASP A 58 -5.20 12.05 11.03
C ASP A 58 -4.33 10.98 10.34
N ASN A 59 -3.62 11.29 9.23
CA ASN A 59 -2.74 10.34 8.52
C ASN A 59 -3.39 9.02 8.11
N GLN A 60 -4.70 9.03 7.90
CA GLN A 60 -5.42 7.82 7.54
C GLN A 60 -5.29 7.57 6.03
N PHE A 61 -4.14 7.10 5.57
CA PHE A 61 -4.06 6.49 4.25
C PHE A 61 -4.47 5.00 4.32
N ASP A 62 -5.05 4.52 3.22
CA ASP A 62 -5.50 3.14 3.07
C ASP A 62 -4.34 2.18 2.82
N GLY A 63 -3.29 2.69 2.19
CA GLY A 63 -2.04 1.98 2.01
C GLY A 63 -0.96 2.86 1.40
N ILE A 64 0.27 2.39 1.48
CA ILE A 64 1.45 3.06 0.90
C ILE A 64 2.42 2.03 0.32
N CYS A 65 3.13 2.41 -0.73
CA CYS A 65 4.04 1.55 -1.47
C CYS A 65 5.21 2.35 -2.03
N LEU A 66 6.32 1.67 -2.30
CA LEU A 66 7.48 2.22 -3.02
C LEU A 66 7.58 1.56 -4.39
N SER A 67 7.93 2.32 -5.43
CA SER A 67 8.19 1.78 -6.77
C SER A 67 9.56 1.10 -6.91
N ALA A 68 10.53 1.50 -6.08
CA ALA A 68 11.90 1.01 -6.03
C ALA A 68 12.44 1.10 -4.59
N ALA A 69 13.70 0.72 -4.37
CA ALA A 69 14.39 1.05 -3.13
C ALA A 69 14.36 2.58 -2.89
N PRO A 70 14.17 3.05 -1.64
CA PRO A 70 14.03 4.48 -1.32
C PRO A 70 15.28 5.30 -1.69
N THR A 71 16.44 4.65 -1.77
CA THR A 71 17.72 5.25 -2.21
C THR A 71 17.88 5.31 -3.73
N SER A 72 16.99 4.68 -4.49
CA SER A 72 17.02 4.70 -5.97
C SER A 72 16.61 6.07 -6.50
N PRO A 73 17.31 6.63 -7.51
CA PRO A 73 16.94 7.90 -8.13
C PRO A 73 15.60 7.86 -8.89
N ASP A 74 15.06 6.66 -9.16
CA ASP A 74 13.77 6.46 -9.83
C ASP A 74 12.66 6.06 -8.84
N CYS A 75 12.93 6.13 -7.53
CA CYS A 75 11.95 5.77 -6.51
C CYS A 75 10.80 6.76 -6.46
N ILE A 76 9.59 6.22 -6.36
CA ILE A 76 8.35 6.93 -6.12
C ILE A 76 7.69 6.27 -4.91
N ALA A 77 7.49 7.03 -3.85
CA ALA A 77 6.62 6.65 -2.75
C ALA A 77 5.20 7.14 -3.05
N PHE A 78 4.23 6.25 -2.86
CA PHE A 78 2.83 6.50 -3.19
C PHE A 78 1.93 6.03 -2.05
N SER A 79 1.14 6.94 -1.49
CA SER A 79 0.01 6.61 -0.63
C SER A 79 -1.32 6.98 -1.27
N VAL A 80 -2.37 6.26 -0.86
CA VAL A 80 -3.74 6.46 -1.33
C VAL A 80 -4.70 6.53 -0.16
N GLU A 81 -5.68 7.41 -0.25
CA GLU A 81 -6.80 7.54 0.67
C GLU A 81 -8.07 7.80 -0.11
N LYS A 82 -9.17 7.15 0.28
CA LYS A 82 -10.51 7.50 -0.18
C LYS A 82 -11.47 7.64 0.99
N ASP A 83 -12.22 8.73 1.01
CA ASP A 83 -13.22 9.01 2.05
C ASP A 83 -14.25 7.87 2.12
N ARG A 84 -14.45 7.34 3.34
CA ARG A 84 -15.35 6.22 3.62
C ARG A 84 -16.75 6.65 4.03
N ASN A 85 -17.02 7.95 4.16
CA ASN A 85 -18.29 8.43 4.69
C ASN A 85 -19.46 7.93 3.79
N PRO A 86 -20.40 7.11 4.32
CA PRO A 86 -21.52 6.56 3.54
C PRO A 86 -22.47 7.64 3.01
N THR A 87 -22.48 8.80 3.68
CA THR A 87 -23.27 9.99 3.29
C THR A 87 -22.52 10.92 2.35
N GLY A 88 -21.22 10.66 2.15
CA GLY A 88 -20.27 11.53 1.50
C GLY A 88 -20.52 11.61 -0.01
N ARG A 89 -20.84 12.81 -0.48
CA ARG A 89 -20.72 13.18 -1.91
C ARG A 89 -19.25 13.22 -2.38
N ASN A 90 -18.31 12.96 -1.48
CA ASN A 90 -16.88 13.04 -1.74
C ASN A 90 -16.44 11.81 -2.54
N ARG A 91 -16.60 11.94 -3.85
CA ARG A 91 -16.18 10.98 -4.85
C ARG A 91 -14.74 11.28 -5.25
N SER A 92 -13.85 11.49 -4.30
CA SER A 92 -12.46 11.87 -4.57
C SER A 92 -11.50 10.85 -3.97
N VAL A 93 -10.46 10.54 -4.71
CA VAL A 93 -9.27 9.82 -4.23
C VAL A 93 -8.19 10.85 -3.96
N TYR A 94 -7.58 10.76 -2.78
CA TYR A 94 -6.42 11.55 -2.42
C TYR A 94 -5.19 10.66 -2.59
N VAL A 95 -4.25 11.14 -3.42
CA VAL A 95 -2.96 10.48 -3.60
C VAL A 95 -1.88 11.39 -3.07
N THR A 96 -0.90 10.82 -2.36
CA THR A 96 0.27 11.57 -1.89
C THR A 96 1.52 10.90 -2.42
N LEU A 97 2.38 11.71 -3.05
CA LEU A 97 3.54 11.25 -3.79
C LEU A 97 4.81 11.91 -3.28
N TRP A 98 5.88 11.14 -3.26
CA TRP A 98 7.23 11.65 -3.19
C TRP A 98 8.05 10.96 -4.28
N ARG A 99 8.78 11.73 -5.07
CA ARG A 99 9.77 11.21 -6.03
C ARG A 99 11.16 11.43 -5.47
N ALA A 100 12.08 10.54 -5.80
CA ALA A 100 13.46 10.67 -5.37
C ALA A 100 14.05 12.04 -5.74
N GLY A 101 14.50 12.77 -4.72
CA GLY A 101 15.00 14.14 -4.85
C GLY A 101 13.98 15.24 -4.57
N ASP A 102 12.69 14.93 -4.44
CA ASP A 102 11.69 15.91 -4.04
C ASP A 102 11.94 16.40 -2.61
N GLU A 103 11.89 17.71 -2.40
CA GLU A 103 12.03 18.34 -1.08
C GLU A 103 10.80 18.17 -0.19
N GLN A 104 9.64 17.87 -0.79
CA GLN A 104 8.36 17.75 -0.09
C GLN A 104 7.43 16.76 -0.80
N TRP A 105 6.50 16.21 -0.05
CA TRP A 105 5.42 15.38 -0.59
C TRP A 105 4.41 16.24 -1.36
N THR A 106 3.88 15.70 -2.45
CA THR A 106 2.82 16.33 -3.24
C THR A 106 1.52 15.56 -3.06
N MET A 107 0.49 16.24 -2.56
CA MET A 107 -0.86 15.70 -2.47
C MET A 107 -1.71 16.14 -3.66
N GLN A 108 -2.48 15.22 -4.23
CA GLN A 108 -3.40 15.48 -5.32
C GLN A 108 -4.76 14.87 -5.02
N ARG A 109 -5.81 15.65 -5.26
CA ARG A 109 -7.20 15.19 -5.23
C ARG A 109 -7.63 14.85 -6.65
N ILE A 110 -8.07 13.62 -6.86
CA ILE A 110 -8.55 13.12 -8.14
C ILE A 110 -10.03 12.77 -7.98
N ASP A 111 -10.88 13.34 -8.83
CA ASP A 111 -12.30 13.01 -8.84
C ASP A 111 -12.50 11.59 -9.42
N ASP A 112 -13.07 10.71 -8.61
CA ASP A 112 -13.40 9.33 -8.93
C ASP A 112 -14.91 9.09 -8.77
N HIS A 113 -15.63 9.18 -9.88
CA HIS A 113 -17.09 9.00 -9.92
C HIS A 113 -17.55 7.55 -9.81
N THR A 114 -16.64 6.59 -9.62
CA THR A 114 -16.98 5.18 -9.45
C THR A 114 -17.40 4.86 -8.00
N PRO A 115 -18.16 3.76 -7.79
CA PRO A 115 -18.45 3.24 -6.45
C PRO A 115 -17.25 2.50 -5.81
N PHE A 116 -16.07 2.54 -6.43
CA PHE A 116 -14.88 1.85 -5.92
C PHE A 116 -14.47 2.40 -4.57
N ARG A 117 -14.04 1.53 -3.65
CA ARG A 117 -13.51 1.92 -2.35
C ARG A 117 -12.26 1.12 -2.07
N THR A 118 -11.19 1.81 -1.72
CA THR A 118 -9.88 1.24 -1.38
C THR A 118 -9.97 0.42 -0.09
N ALA A 119 -9.42 -0.79 -0.15
CA ALA A 119 -9.18 -1.60 1.03
C ALA A 119 -8.00 -1.03 1.83
N TYR A 120 -7.95 -1.30 3.14
CA TYR A 120 -6.77 -1.04 3.95
C TYR A 120 -5.65 -2.04 3.61
N CYS A 121 -5.05 -1.86 2.45
CA CYS A 121 -4.04 -2.73 1.89
C CYS A 121 -3.03 -1.89 1.12
N ASN A 122 -1.76 -2.29 1.20
CA ASN A 122 -0.72 -1.65 0.41
C ASN A 122 -0.98 -1.81 -1.08
N PRO A 123 -0.77 -0.73 -1.85
CA PRO A 123 -0.68 -0.84 -3.29
C PRO A 123 0.50 -1.73 -3.71
N VAL A 124 0.44 -2.28 -4.92
CA VAL A 124 1.57 -2.96 -5.56
C VAL A 124 2.01 -2.15 -6.76
N PHE A 125 3.31 -1.88 -6.85
CA PHE A 125 3.89 -1.25 -8.03
C PHE A 125 4.26 -2.31 -9.08
N TYR A 126 3.69 -2.21 -10.27
CA TYR A 126 3.94 -3.13 -11.37
C TYR A 126 3.84 -2.38 -12.71
N ASP A 127 4.80 -2.63 -13.61
CA ASP A 127 4.83 -2.07 -14.97
C ASP A 127 4.62 -0.54 -15.03
N GLY A 128 5.26 0.19 -14.12
CA GLY A 128 5.20 1.65 -14.08
C GLY A 128 3.97 2.25 -13.39
N GLU A 129 3.07 1.42 -12.85
CA GLU A 129 1.81 1.86 -12.26
C GLU A 129 1.57 1.26 -10.87
N PHE A 130 0.72 1.91 -10.07
CA PHE A 130 0.35 1.46 -8.73
C PHE A 130 -1.05 0.86 -8.74
N TYR A 131 -1.16 -0.40 -8.29
CA TYR A 131 -2.40 -1.16 -8.23
C TYR A 131 -2.92 -1.14 -6.80
N CYS A 132 -4.15 -0.64 -6.63
CA CYS A 132 -4.83 -0.52 -5.34
C CYS A 132 -5.98 -1.52 -5.28
N LEU A 133 -6.05 -2.29 -4.20
CA LEU A 133 -7.11 -3.25 -3.98
C LEU A 133 -8.36 -2.58 -3.41
N GLY A 134 -9.53 -2.94 -3.94
CA GLY A 134 -10.80 -2.48 -3.42
C GLY A 134 -11.36 -3.38 -2.33
N THR A 135 -12.21 -2.86 -1.45
CA THR A 135 -12.89 -3.61 -0.37
C THR A 135 -13.71 -4.79 -0.87
N ARG A 136 -14.14 -4.74 -2.14
CA ARG A 136 -14.89 -5.81 -2.82
C ARG A 136 -14.03 -6.65 -3.77
N GLY A 137 -12.70 -6.56 -3.67
CA GLY A 137 -11.76 -7.34 -4.49
C GLY A 137 -11.57 -6.85 -5.94
N GLY A 138 -12.16 -5.71 -6.32
CA GLY A 138 -11.81 -5.03 -7.57
C GLY A 138 -10.44 -4.35 -7.48
N LEU A 139 -9.91 -3.88 -8.62
CA LEU A 139 -8.63 -3.17 -8.67
C LEU A 139 -8.80 -1.76 -9.25
N ALA A 140 -8.09 -0.80 -8.67
CA ALA A 140 -7.86 0.50 -9.28
C ALA A 140 -6.37 0.67 -9.58
N VAL A 141 -6.08 1.50 -10.59
CA VAL A 141 -4.72 1.77 -11.04
C VAL A 141 -4.48 3.27 -11.01
N PHE A 142 -3.40 3.64 -10.34
CA PHE A 142 -2.84 4.98 -10.37
C PHE A 142 -1.60 5.02 -11.25
N ASN A 143 -1.58 5.94 -12.21
CA ASN A 143 -0.42 6.18 -13.06
C ASN A 143 0.31 7.46 -12.58
N PRO A 144 1.56 7.33 -12.09
CA PRO A 144 2.29 8.45 -11.49
C PRO A 144 2.84 9.45 -12.53
N ASN A 145 2.88 9.10 -13.81
CA ASN A 145 3.45 9.96 -14.86
C ASN A 145 2.44 11.00 -15.35
N ASN A 146 1.18 10.61 -15.50
CA ASN A 146 0.12 11.48 -15.98
C ASN A 146 -0.91 11.83 -14.89
N THR A 147 -0.72 11.35 -13.65
CA THR A 147 -1.63 11.61 -12.52
C THR A 147 -3.06 11.17 -12.85
N THR A 148 -3.21 9.92 -13.29
CA THR A 148 -4.54 9.38 -13.61
C THR A 148 -4.92 8.24 -12.68
N TRP A 149 -6.20 8.20 -12.35
CA TRP A 149 -6.84 7.13 -11.58
C TRP A 149 -7.87 6.45 -12.45
N ARG A 150 -7.85 5.11 -12.52
CA ARG A 150 -8.86 4.32 -13.22
C ARG A 150 -9.21 3.07 -12.44
N VAL A 151 -10.49 2.71 -12.44
CA VAL A 151 -10.96 1.45 -11.88
C VAL A 151 -11.03 0.43 -13.01
N LEU A 152 -10.48 -0.75 -12.79
CA LEU A 152 -10.47 -1.82 -13.78
C LEU A 152 -11.79 -2.60 -13.72
N ASP A 153 -12.29 -2.99 -14.89
CA ASP A 153 -13.45 -3.88 -15.00
C ASP A 153 -13.16 -5.32 -14.53
N LYS A 154 -11.87 -5.67 -14.45
CA LYS A 154 -11.36 -6.99 -14.02
C LYS A 154 -10.20 -6.84 -13.03
N PRO A 155 -9.98 -7.81 -12.11
CA PRO A 155 -10.77 -9.03 -11.90
C PRO A 155 -12.21 -8.70 -11.50
N GLU A 156 -13.15 -9.54 -11.91
CA GLU A 156 -14.50 -9.44 -11.37
C GLU A 156 -14.38 -9.55 -9.86
N ALA A 157 -14.91 -8.56 -9.15
CA ALA A 157 -15.02 -8.60 -7.71
C ALA A 157 -15.57 -9.99 -7.32
N PRO A 158 -14.88 -10.77 -6.46
CA PRO A 158 -15.45 -12.01 -5.97
C PRO A 158 -16.87 -11.68 -5.48
N VAL A 159 -17.87 -12.43 -5.96
CA VAL A 159 -19.26 -12.16 -5.64
C VAL A 159 -19.42 -12.32 -4.12
N LEU A 160 -19.35 -11.21 -3.40
CA LEU A 160 -19.62 -11.16 -1.98
C LEU A 160 -21.13 -11.34 -1.85
N VAL A 161 -21.56 -12.57 -1.61
CA VAL A 161 -22.94 -12.91 -1.31
C VAL A 161 -23.20 -12.55 0.15
N ASP A 162 -23.26 -11.25 0.43
CA ASP A 162 -23.89 -10.78 1.66
C ASP A 162 -25.22 -10.14 1.28
N GLY A 163 -26.29 -10.76 1.79
CA GLY A 163 -27.66 -10.42 1.46
C GLY A 163 -27.97 -8.94 1.67
N ASN A 164 -28.55 -8.34 0.63
CA ASN A 164 -29.45 -7.19 0.68
C ASN A 164 -29.00 -5.84 1.26
N ASN A 165 -27.74 -5.60 1.63
CA ASN A 165 -27.30 -4.25 2.04
C ASN A 165 -26.24 -3.69 1.09
N PHE A 166 -26.68 -3.13 -0.04
CA PHE A 166 -25.83 -2.33 -0.94
C PHE A 166 -25.20 -1.08 -0.28
N GLY A 167 -25.61 -0.74 0.96
CA GLY A 167 -25.18 0.45 1.69
C GLY A 167 -23.96 0.28 2.60
N ASP A 168 -23.67 -0.94 3.06
CA ASP A 168 -22.60 -1.17 4.04
C ASP A 168 -21.40 -1.81 3.32
N ASP A 169 -20.25 -1.14 3.36
CA ASP A 169 -19.00 -1.86 3.10
C ASP A 169 -18.79 -2.89 4.22
N PRO A 170 -18.13 -4.02 3.91
CA PRO A 170 -17.65 -4.90 4.96
C PRO A 170 -16.83 -4.08 5.96
N ILE A 171 -17.13 -4.25 7.25
CA ILE A 171 -16.50 -3.52 8.34
C ILE A 171 -14.98 -3.82 8.29
N PRO A 172 -14.11 -2.83 8.55
CA PRO A 172 -12.68 -3.10 8.70
C PRO A 172 -12.46 -4.21 9.73
N GLY A 173 -12.08 -5.40 9.26
CA GLY A 173 -11.91 -6.60 10.10
C GLY A 173 -12.62 -7.87 9.57
N ASP A 174 -13.63 -7.74 8.72
CA ASP A 174 -14.43 -8.90 8.29
C ASP A 174 -13.85 -9.65 7.08
N MET A 175 -13.05 -8.98 6.24
CA MET A 175 -12.37 -9.60 5.09
C MET A 175 -11.02 -8.96 4.81
N TYR A 176 -9.94 -9.71 5.01
CA TYR A 176 -8.59 -9.33 4.60
C TYR A 176 -8.32 -9.83 3.19
N CYS A 177 -8.60 -9.00 2.18
CA CYS A 177 -7.95 -9.21 0.89
C CYS A 177 -6.59 -8.52 0.95
N HIS A 178 -5.52 -9.29 0.78
CA HIS A 178 -4.17 -8.76 0.67
C HIS A 178 -3.72 -8.86 -0.79
N LEU A 179 -3.24 -7.76 -1.35
CA LEU A 179 -2.56 -7.80 -2.63
C LEU A 179 -1.16 -8.35 -2.39
N LEU A 180 -0.94 -9.59 -2.82
CA LEU A 180 0.35 -10.24 -2.74
C LEU A 180 1.01 -10.20 -4.11
N GLU A 181 2.23 -9.68 -4.17
CA GLU A 181 3.07 -9.82 -5.34
C GLU A 181 3.74 -11.20 -5.31
N PHE A 182 3.36 -12.08 -6.25
CA PHE A 182 4.05 -13.33 -6.47
C PHE A 182 5.17 -13.13 -7.49
N MET A 183 6.40 -13.04 -7.00
CA MET A 183 7.59 -13.10 -7.85
C MET A 183 7.72 -14.53 -8.36
N GLY A 184 7.31 -14.76 -9.62
CA GLY A 184 7.29 -16.09 -10.22
C GLY A 184 8.65 -16.78 -10.15
N PHE A 185 8.62 -18.10 -9.90
CA PHE A 185 9.77 -18.97 -10.10
C PHE A 185 10.28 -18.82 -11.54
N GLN A 186 11.60 -18.68 -11.71
CA GLN A 186 12.23 -18.80 -13.02
C GLN A 186 11.71 -20.06 -13.71
N ALA A 187 11.07 -19.87 -14.87
CA ALA A 187 10.46 -20.94 -15.62
C ALA A 187 11.53 -21.91 -16.13
N ALA A 188 11.68 -23.06 -15.46
CA ALA A 188 12.23 -24.26 -16.06
C ALA A 188 11.85 -25.50 -15.25
N GLN A 189 10.62 -25.99 -15.42
CA GLN A 189 10.36 -27.40 -15.73
C GLN A 189 8.86 -27.61 -15.96
N ARG A 190 8.55 -28.20 -17.13
CA ARG A 190 7.22 -28.71 -17.48
C ARG A 190 6.63 -29.48 -16.31
N TRP A 191 5.45 -29.11 -15.86
CA TRP A 191 4.61 -30.00 -15.07
C TRP A 191 3.22 -30.07 -15.70
N GLY A 192 2.99 -31.18 -16.40
CA GLY A 192 1.66 -31.68 -16.64
C GLY A 192 1.07 -32.22 -15.35
N ASP A 193 -0.26 -32.20 -15.30
CA ASP A 193 -1.15 -32.99 -14.46
C ASP A 193 -0.57 -33.54 -13.15
N GLN A 194 -0.83 -32.83 -12.06
CA GLN A 194 -1.07 -33.48 -10.78
C GLN A 194 -2.00 -32.63 -9.92
N ARG A 195 -3.21 -33.16 -9.73
CA ARG A 195 -4.20 -32.68 -8.77
C ARG A 195 -3.63 -32.87 -7.36
N VAL A 196 -3.47 -31.80 -6.61
CA VAL A 196 -3.19 -31.87 -5.18
C VAL A 196 -4.52 -31.76 -4.44
N GLN A 197 -4.96 -32.85 -3.83
CA GLN A 197 -6.01 -32.83 -2.81
C GLN A 197 -5.42 -32.34 -1.50
N ALA A 198 -5.99 -31.29 -0.92
CA ALA A 198 -5.70 -30.89 0.45
C ALA A 198 -6.48 -31.79 1.42
N GLN A 199 -5.78 -32.50 2.29
CA GLN A 199 -6.34 -33.05 3.52
C GLN A 199 -5.94 -32.13 4.67
N GLN A 200 -6.94 -31.66 5.43
CA GLN A 200 -6.75 -31.00 6.72
C GLN A 200 -6.28 -32.03 7.76
N VAL A 201 -5.33 -31.63 8.60
CA VAL A 201 -5.09 -32.23 9.93
C VAL A 201 -5.58 -31.24 10.96
#